data_AF-A0A9W5R0D6-F1
#
_entry.id   AF-A0A9W5R0D6-F1
#
_cell.length_a   1.000
_cell.length_b   1.000
_cell.length_c   1.000
_cell.angle_alpha   90.00
_cell.angle_beta   90.00
_cell.angle_gamma   90.00
#
_symmetry.space_group_name_H-M   'P 1'
#
loop_
_entity.id
_entity.type
_entity.pdbx_description
1 polymer ?
#
loop_
_entity_poly.entity_id
_entity_poly.type
_entity_poly.pdbx_seq_one_letter_code
_entity_poly.pdbx_strand_id
1 'polypeptide(L)'
;MSYSTPKDLRTTYRQQMPSSISDKDIRVFCDKASVYMNGILAKAYKVPFSPVPPFIKQVANDLSTYFFIESMYTSQKPNLDEFYKDLKLRLDKLLQDILNGDMTLIDEDGNVVEPLPTWNNGYATTNDDEPFFGRSHPYW
;
A
#
# COMPACT_ATOMS: atom_id res chain seq x y z
N MET A 1 11.61 7.82 -3.24
CA MET A 1 10.81 8.92 -2.68
C MET A 1 9.86 8.32 -1.65
N SER A 2 9.64 9.02 -0.55
CA SER A 2 8.78 8.54 0.52
C SER A 2 7.41 9.18 0.40
N TYR A 3 6.36 8.39 0.61
CA TYR A 3 4.98 8.83 0.42
C TYR A 3 4.48 9.68 1.60
N SER A 4 5.10 9.55 2.77
CA SER A 4 4.84 10.36 3.96
C SER A 4 5.99 11.31 4.27
N THR A 5 5.66 12.46 4.88
CA THR A 5 6.66 13.42 5.35
C THR A 5 6.71 13.50 6.88
N PRO A 6 7.86 13.87 7.47
CA PRO A 6 7.95 14.09 8.91
C PRO A 6 6.97 15.14 9.45
N LYS A 7 6.60 16.12 8.60
CA LYS A 7 5.60 17.15 8.94
C LYS A 7 4.22 16.55 9.13
N ASP A 8 3.83 15.58 8.30
CA ASP A 8 2.54 14.91 8.39
C ASP A 8 2.44 14.14 9.72
N LEU A 9 3.49 13.40 10.08
CA LEU A 9 3.57 12.68 11.36
C LEU A 9 3.50 13.60 12.58
N ARG A 10 4.23 14.73 12.56
CA ARG A 10 4.18 15.72 13.64
C ARG A 10 2.82 16.39 13.76
N THR A 11 2.07 16.51 12.67
CA THR A 11 0.72 17.10 12.70
C THR A 11 -0.25 16.15 13.40
N THR A 12 -0.17 14.85 13.10
CA THR A 12 -1.02 13.83 13.71
C THR A 12 -0.68 13.59 15.19
N TYR A 13 0.59 13.63 15.59
CA TYR A 13 1.05 13.26 16.94
C TYR A 13 1.71 14.38 17.73
N ARG A 14 1.35 15.64 17.44
CA ARG A 14 1.97 16.85 18.03
C ARG A 14 2.11 16.81 19.55
N GLN A 15 1.18 16.17 20.26
CA GLN A 15 1.14 16.11 21.72
C GLN A 15 1.89 14.91 22.33
N GLN A 16 2.16 13.86 21.55
CA GLN A 16 2.73 12.60 22.05
C GLN A 16 4.19 12.40 21.65
N MET A 17 4.70 13.16 20.67
CA MET A 17 6.10 13.08 20.28
C MET A 17 7.00 13.91 21.22
N PRO A 18 8.03 13.31 21.84
CA PRO A 18 9.08 14.04 22.52
C PRO A 18 9.74 15.06 21.57
N SER A 19 9.96 16.28 22.06
CA SER A 19 10.64 17.34 21.29
C SER A 19 12.10 17.01 20.95
N SER A 20 12.67 15.98 21.57
CA SER A 20 14.02 15.48 21.32
C SER A 20 14.17 14.72 20.01
N ILE A 21 13.07 14.29 19.38
CA ILE A 21 13.12 13.52 18.14
C ILE A 21 13.30 14.46 16.96
N SER A 22 14.36 14.22 16.18
CA SER A 22 14.67 15.02 15.01
C SER A 22 13.86 14.56 13.79
N ASP A 23 13.68 15.46 12.83
CA ASP A 23 13.02 15.10 11.57
C ASP A 23 13.79 14.03 10.79
N LYS A 24 15.11 13.89 11.02
CA LYS A 24 15.93 12.83 10.42
C LYS A 24 15.53 11.45 10.96
N ASP A 25 15.25 11.35 12.25
CA ASP A 25 14.84 10.09 12.88
C ASP A 25 13.45 9.68 12.38
N ILE A 26 12.53 10.64 12.29
CA ILE A 26 11.18 10.42 11.76
C ILE A 26 11.23 9.96 10.30
N ARG A 27 12.12 10.54 9.51
CA ARG A 27 12.29 10.20 8.08
C ARG A 27 12.65 8.73 7.86
N VAL A 28 13.43 8.12 8.76
CA VAL A 28 13.75 6.69 8.66
C VAL A 28 12.48 5.83 8.67
N PHE A 29 11.47 6.20 9.47
CA PHE A 29 10.20 5.48 9.54
C PHE A 29 9.31 5.75 8.33
N CYS A 30 9.30 6.98 7.81
CA CYS A 30 8.64 7.32 6.53
C CYS A 30 9.21 6.51 5.37
N ASP A 31 10.55 6.41 5.29
CA ASP A 31 11.26 5.66 4.27
C ASP A 31 10.97 4.15 4.41
N LYS A 32 11.00 3.62 5.65
CA LYS A 32 10.63 2.23 5.95
C LYS A 32 9.20 1.90 5.51
N ALA A 33 8.23 2.76 5.81
CA ALA A 33 6.84 2.59 5.39
C ALA A 33 6.69 2.58 3.87
N SER A 34 7.36 3.51 3.19
CA SER A 34 7.31 3.62 1.73
C SER A 34 7.93 2.40 1.04
N VAL A 35 9.06 1.89 1.56
CA VAL A 35 9.70 0.67 1.06
C VAL A 35 8.80 -0.55 1.30
N TYR A 36 8.18 -0.65 2.47
CA TYR A 36 7.26 -1.75 2.80
C TYR A 36 6.06 -1.79 1.84
N MET A 37 5.40 -0.64 1.62
CA MET A 37 4.29 -0.53 0.68
C MET A 37 4.73 -0.84 -0.75
N ASN A 38 5.90 -0.34 -1.17
CA ASN A 38 6.44 -0.62 -2.50
C ASN A 38 6.68 -2.12 -2.69
N GLY A 39 7.21 -2.83 -1.68
CA GLY A 39 7.42 -4.27 -1.77
C GLY A 39 6.13 -5.06 -1.97
N ILE A 40 5.01 -4.58 -1.44
CA ILE A 40 3.69 -5.22 -1.60
C ILE A 40 3.07 -4.84 -2.95
N LEU A 41 3.00 -3.54 -3.24
CA LEU A 41 2.30 -2.99 -4.41
C LEU A 41 3.07 -3.16 -5.72
N ALA A 42 4.40 -3.42 -5.68
CA ALA A 42 5.20 -3.75 -6.87
C ALA A 42 4.69 -4.95 -7.65
N LYS A 43 3.90 -5.82 -7.01
CA LYS A 43 3.26 -6.95 -7.67
C LYS A 43 2.26 -6.50 -8.74
N ALA A 44 1.47 -5.46 -8.41
CA ALA A 44 0.33 -5.02 -9.22
C ALA A 44 0.56 -3.69 -9.95
N TYR A 45 1.36 -2.80 -9.38
CA TYR A 45 1.52 -1.43 -9.86
C TYR A 45 2.97 -1.09 -10.11
N LYS A 46 3.21 -0.12 -11.00
CA LYS A 46 4.52 0.47 -11.18
C LYS A 46 4.86 1.35 -9.98
N VAL A 47 5.78 0.90 -9.15
CA VAL A 47 6.31 1.65 -8.01
C VAL A 47 7.71 2.24 -8.32
N PRO A 48 8.10 3.38 -7.73
CA PRO A 48 7.29 4.23 -6.86
C PRO A 48 6.21 5.01 -7.61
N PHE A 49 5.08 5.28 -6.95
CA PHE A 49 3.99 6.07 -7.52
C PHE A 49 4.43 7.52 -7.77
N SER A 50 4.06 8.05 -8.93
CA SER A 50 4.28 9.44 -9.32
C SER A 50 3.26 9.84 -10.39
N PRO A 51 2.21 10.62 -10.08
CA PRO A 51 1.87 11.19 -8.76
C PRO A 51 1.47 10.12 -7.72
N VAL A 52 1.48 10.51 -6.44
CA VAL A 52 1.17 9.61 -5.32
C VAL A 52 -0.32 9.69 -5.02
N PRO A 53 -1.09 8.59 -5.15
CA PRO A 53 -2.52 8.61 -4.86
C PRO A 53 -2.78 9.06 -3.41
N PRO A 54 -3.80 9.90 -3.14
CA PRO A 54 -4.12 10.37 -1.78
C PRO A 54 -4.30 9.24 -0.77
N PHE A 55 -4.94 8.14 -1.20
CA PHE A 55 -5.16 6.98 -0.35
C PHE A 55 -3.83 6.29 0.03
N ILE A 56 -2.91 6.16 -0.93
CA ILE A 56 -1.56 5.61 -0.67
C ILE A 56 -0.79 6.51 0.28
N LYS A 57 -0.93 7.84 0.15
CA LYS A 57 -0.34 8.81 1.09
C LYS A 57 -0.90 8.64 2.50
N GLN A 58 -2.20 8.43 2.65
CA GLN A 58 -2.83 8.18 3.95
C GLN A 58 -2.32 6.88 4.58
N VAL A 59 -2.31 5.77 3.83
CA VAL A 59 -1.80 4.48 4.30
C VAL A 59 -0.32 4.57 4.68
N ALA A 60 0.48 5.32 3.93
CA ALA A 60 1.90 5.55 4.24
C ALA A 60 2.08 6.33 5.54
N ASN A 61 1.23 7.32 5.81
CA ASN A 61 1.23 8.07 7.08
C ASN A 61 0.91 7.14 8.25
N ASP A 62 -0.14 6.33 8.14
CA ASP A 62 -0.57 5.42 9.20
C ASP A 62 0.47 4.30 9.46
N LEU A 63 1.09 3.76 8.41
CA LEU A 63 2.18 2.79 8.56
C LEU A 63 3.44 3.40 9.17
N SER A 64 3.81 4.61 8.75
CA SER A 64 4.96 5.31 9.33
C SER A 64 4.74 5.62 10.82
N THR A 65 3.49 5.92 11.19
CA THR A 65 3.06 6.06 12.59
C THR A 65 3.24 4.76 13.35
N TYR A 66 2.73 3.65 12.81
CA TYR A 66 2.88 2.34 13.44
C TYR A 66 4.35 2.01 13.71
N PHE A 67 5.24 2.19 12.72
CA PHE A 67 6.66 1.90 12.89
C PHE A 67 7.36 2.83 13.88
N PHE A 68 6.96 4.09 13.92
CA PHE A 68 7.46 5.04 14.90
C PHE A 68 7.09 4.62 16.33
N ILE A 69 5.81 4.31 16.55
CA ILE A 69 5.29 3.87 17.85
C ILE A 69 5.94 2.55 18.26
N GLU A 70 6.00 1.58 17.35
CA GLU A 70 6.68 0.30 17.57
C GLU A 70 8.13 0.51 18.07
N SER A 71 8.84 1.48 17.50
CA SER A 71 10.23 1.80 17.90
C SER A 71 10.34 2.41 19.30
N MET A 72 9.34 3.18 19.74
CA MET A 72 9.33 3.80 21.07
C MET A 72 9.08 2.80 22.20
N TYR A 73 8.25 1.79 21.98
CA TYR A 73 7.85 0.83 23.01
C TYR A 73 8.80 -0.38 23.13
N THR A 74 10.00 -0.29 22.57
CA THR A 74 10.95 -1.43 22.40
C THR A 74 11.51 -2.03 23.68
N SER A 75 11.37 -1.40 24.85
CA SER A 75 11.92 -1.95 26.11
C SER A 75 11.00 -2.91 26.87
N GLN A 76 9.68 -2.84 26.73
CA GLN A 76 8.75 -3.80 27.32
C GLN A 76 7.50 -3.89 26.45
N LYS A 77 7.33 -5.04 25.77
CA LYS A 77 6.16 -5.37 24.92
C LYS A 77 4.80 -5.62 25.62
N PRO A 78 4.51 -5.36 26.93
CA PRO A 78 3.14 -5.51 27.43
C PRO A 78 2.17 -4.43 26.94
N ASN A 79 2.63 -3.22 26.60
CA ASN A 79 1.75 -2.05 26.42
C ASN A 79 1.73 -1.47 24.99
N LEU A 80 2.10 -2.24 23.95
CA LEU A 80 1.70 -1.80 22.61
C LEU A 80 0.17 -1.94 22.56
N ASP A 81 -0.51 -0.79 22.57
CA ASP A 81 -1.96 -0.70 22.61
C ASP A 81 -2.57 -1.63 21.56
N GLU A 82 -3.61 -2.36 21.94
CA GLU A 82 -4.31 -3.30 21.06
C GLU A 82 -4.73 -2.60 19.76
N PHE A 83 -5.08 -1.31 19.88
CA PHE A 83 -5.35 -0.43 18.77
C PHE A 83 -4.24 -0.42 17.68
N TYR A 84 -2.96 -0.33 18.05
CA TYR A 84 -1.88 -0.25 17.06
C TYR A 84 -1.58 -1.60 16.41
N LYS A 85 -1.81 -2.71 17.12
CA LYS A 85 -1.73 -4.05 16.53
C LYS A 85 -2.84 -4.24 15.49
N ASP A 86 -4.06 -3.85 15.85
CA ASP A 86 -5.21 -3.87 14.95
C ASP A 86 -5.03 -2.92 13.76
N LEU A 87 -4.41 -1.76 13.96
CA LEU A 87 -4.10 -0.81 12.91
C LEU A 87 -3.19 -1.45 11.85
N LYS A 88 -2.13 -2.15 12.26
CA LYS A 88 -1.26 -2.84 11.30
C LYS A 88 -2.02 -3.91 10.49
N LEU A 89 -2.86 -4.70 11.16
CA LEU A 89 -3.69 -5.71 10.51
C LEU A 89 -4.67 -5.10 9.51
N ARG A 90 -5.31 -3.98 9.87
CA ARG A 90 -6.23 -3.25 8.98
C ARG A 90 -5.51 -2.69 7.76
N LEU A 91 -4.33 -2.07 7.94
CA LEU A 91 -3.54 -1.53 6.83
C LEU A 91 -3.05 -2.64 5.91
N ASP A 92 -2.64 -3.79 6.44
CA ASP A 92 -2.25 -4.94 5.64
C ASP A 92 -3.42 -5.49 4.84
N LYS A 93 -4.61 -5.59 5.45
CA LYS A 93 -5.82 -5.99 4.75
C LYS A 93 -6.15 -5.03 3.61
N LEU A 94 -6.12 -3.71 3.87
CA LEU A 94 -6.37 -2.71 2.82
C LEU A 94 -5.38 -2.82 1.66
N LEU A 95 -4.09 -3.08 1.93
CA LEU A 95 -3.10 -3.29 0.89
C LEU A 95 -3.36 -4.58 0.09
N GLN A 96 -3.86 -5.64 0.74
CA GLN A 96 -4.26 -6.87 0.04
C GLN A 96 -5.53 -6.66 -0.78
N ASP A 97 -6.52 -5.93 -0.27
CA ASP A 97 -7.77 -5.62 -0.99
C ASP A 97 -7.46 -4.80 -2.26
N ILE A 98 -6.47 -3.89 -2.20
CA ILE A 98 -5.93 -3.17 -3.38
C ILE A 98 -5.28 -4.14 -4.39
N LEU A 99 -4.51 -5.11 -3.90
CA LEU A 99 -3.85 -6.09 -4.76
C LEU A 99 -4.86 -7.03 -5.44
N ASN A 100 -5.86 -7.50 -4.70
CA ASN A 100 -6.90 -8.38 -5.20
C ASN A 100 -7.83 -7.69 -6.22
N GLY A 101 -7.79 -6.36 -6.28
CA GLY A 101 -8.67 -5.57 -7.15
C GLY A 101 -10.04 -5.29 -6.52
N ASP A 102 -10.23 -5.62 -5.24
CA ASP A 102 -11.45 -5.29 -4.48
C ASP A 102 -11.57 -3.78 -4.23
N MET A 103 -10.42 -3.08 -4.24
CA MET A 103 -10.35 -1.63 -4.07
C MET A 103 -9.50 -0.98 -5.16
N THR A 104 -10.08 -0.02 -5.87
CA THR A 104 -9.39 0.75 -6.90
C THR A 104 -8.68 1.96 -6.31
N LEU A 105 -7.48 2.25 -6.84
CA LEU A 105 -6.73 3.45 -6.48
C LEU A 105 -7.19 4.61 -7.38
N ILE A 106 -7.45 5.75 -6.75
CA ILE A 106 -7.84 6.99 -7.43
C ILE A 106 -6.72 8.02 -7.21
N ASP A 107 -6.30 8.67 -8.29
CA ASP A 107 -5.30 9.71 -8.29
C ASP A 107 -5.88 11.06 -7.80
N GLU A 108 -5.02 12.07 -7.58
CA GLU A 108 -5.44 13.41 -7.14
C GLU A 108 -6.45 14.08 -8.10
N ASP A 109 -6.36 13.76 -9.39
CA ASP A 109 -7.25 14.28 -10.44
C ASP A 109 -8.56 13.48 -10.59
N GLY A 110 -8.80 12.49 -9.73
CA GLY A 110 -9.99 11.63 -9.80
C GLY A 110 -9.90 10.49 -10.82
N ASN A 111 -8.75 10.31 -11.45
CA ASN A 111 -8.51 9.23 -12.41
C ASN A 111 -8.20 7.91 -11.72
N VAL A 112 -8.65 6.79 -12.31
CA VAL A 112 -8.32 5.46 -11.79
C VAL A 112 -6.87 5.14 -12.16
N VAL A 113 -6.07 4.76 -11.16
CA VAL A 113 -4.71 4.26 -11.37
C VAL A 113 -4.80 2.83 -11.86
N GLU A 114 -4.50 2.63 -13.15
CA GLU A 114 -4.56 1.31 -13.75
C GLU A 114 -3.42 0.41 -13.22
N PRO A 115 -3.72 -0.86 -12.89
CA PRO A 115 -2.69 -1.84 -12.58
C PRO A 115 -1.85 -2.15 -13.83
N LEU A 116 -0.67 -2.74 -13.63
CA LEU A 116 0.17 -3.18 -14.72
C LEU A 116 -0.60 -4.16 -15.62
N PRO A 117 -0.40 -4.12 -16.95
CA PRO A 117 -1.11 -4.98 -17.88
C PRO A 117 -0.74 -6.46 -17.74
N THR A 118 0.22 -6.82 -16.89
CA THR A 118 0.59 -8.20 -16.53
C THR A 118 -0.06 -8.67 -15.23
N TRP A 119 -0.66 -7.76 -14.46
CA TRP A 119 -1.28 -8.05 -13.17
C TRP A 119 -2.68 -8.63 -13.40
N ASN A 120 -2.92 -9.81 -12.84
CA ASN A 120 -4.18 -10.52 -12.98
C ASN A 120 -4.59 -10.84 -14.43
N ASN A 121 -3.60 -10.93 -15.34
CA ASN A 121 -3.77 -11.71 -16.56
C ASN A 121 -3.87 -13.16 -16.12
N GLY A 122 -5.08 -13.58 -15.77
CA GLY A 122 -5.46 -14.96 -16.00
C GLY A 122 -5.09 -15.22 -17.45
N TYR A 123 -4.04 -16.01 -17.67
CA TYR A 123 -3.82 -16.63 -18.96
C TYR A 123 -5.05 -17.53 -19.18
N ALA A 124 -6.15 -16.93 -19.63
CA ALA A 124 -7.20 -17.64 -20.32
C ALA A 124 -6.49 -18.14 -21.59
N THR A 125 -6.07 -19.40 -21.57
CA THR A 125 -5.46 -20.09 -22.72
C THR A 125 -6.47 -20.33 -23.84
N THR A 126 -7.46 -19.46 -24.00
CA THR A 126 -8.64 -19.61 -24.85
C THR A 126 -8.90 -18.35 -25.68
N ASN A 127 -7.88 -17.51 -25.91
CA ASN A 127 -8.04 -16.27 -26.67
C ASN A 127 -7.65 -16.37 -28.16
N ASP A 128 -7.32 -17.55 -28.67
CA ASP A 128 -7.12 -17.78 -30.12
C ASP A 128 -8.08 -18.81 -30.73
N ASP A 129 -9.03 -19.34 -29.95
CA ASP A 129 -10.12 -20.16 -30.50
C ASP A 129 -11.39 -19.30 -30.57
N GLU A 130 -11.82 -18.98 -31.79
CA GLU A 130 -13.14 -18.42 -32.04
C GLU A 130 -14.21 -19.36 -31.46
N PRO A 131 -15.09 -18.91 -30.54
CA PRO A 131 -16.15 -19.76 -30.03
C PRO A 131 -17.18 -20.01 -31.14
N PHE A 132 -17.07 -21.17 -31.79
CA PHE A 132 -18.01 -21.61 -32.82
C PHE A 132 -19.13 -22.47 -32.23
N PHE A 133 -20.37 -22.15 -32.57
CA PHE A 133 -21.55 -22.95 -32.23
C PHE A 133 -22.18 -23.55 -33.50
N GLY A 134 -21.36 -24.17 -34.36
CA GLY A 134 -21.77 -24.79 -35.61
C GLY A 134 -21.23 -26.21 -35.76
N ARG A 135 -22.05 -27.13 -36.31
CA ARG A 135 -21.70 -28.55 -36.57
C ARG A 135 -20.79 -28.77 -37.80
N SER A 136 -20.15 -27.74 -38.35
CA SER A 136 -19.64 -27.78 -39.74
C SER A 136 -18.13 -27.92 -39.94
N HIS A 137 -17.34 -28.28 -38.92
CA HIS A 137 -15.93 -28.65 -39.13
C HIS A 137 -15.69 -30.09 -38.66
N PRO A 138 -15.71 -31.09 -39.57
CA PRO A 138 -15.10 -32.38 -39.30
C PRO A 138 -13.58 -32.22 -39.43
N TYR A 139 -12.84 -32.47 -38.36
CA TYR A 139 -11.39 -32.65 -38.46
C TYR A 139 -11.11 -33.98 -39.15
N TRP A 140 -10.27 -33.94 -40.18
CA TRP A 140 -9.55 -35.06 -40.78
C TRP A 140 -8.44 -35.51 -39.82
#